data_AF-A0A6I8MEL4-F1
#
_entry.id   AF-A0A6I8MEL4-F1
#
_cell.length_a   1.000
_cell.length_b   1.000
_cell.length_c   1.000
_cell.angle_alpha   90.00
_cell.angle_beta   90.00
_cell.angle_gamma   90.00
#
_symmetry.space_group_name_H-M   'P 1'
#
loop_
_entity.id
_entity.type
_entity.pdbx_description
1 polymer ?
#
loop_
_entity_poly.entity_id
_entity_poly.type
_entity_poly.pdbx_seq_one_letter_code
_entity_poly.pdbx_strand_id
1 'polypeptide(L)'
;MGIMNTLSDPVFCEHCGRKNPPRLGPQGRAKRFCSDACRAAASRARRERKRLDELEKARLQSARDACGQDAIAREAAKILRDITAALLSNDRPMVTHAVGDLITAGQELNQTMNAVKATESSTPRPNRAQRRRAKR
;
A
#
# COMPACT_ATOMS: atom_id res chain seq x y z
N MET A 1 57.47 11.85 9.69
CA MET A 1 57.18 10.44 9.36
C MET A 1 55.71 10.36 9.00
N GLY A 2 55.40 10.03 7.73
CA GLY A 2 54.07 10.17 7.13
C GLY A 2 53.07 9.12 7.61
N ILE A 3 51.82 9.56 7.78
CA ILE A 3 50.68 8.74 8.17
C ILE A 3 50.38 7.79 7.01
N MET A 4 50.67 6.49 7.17
CA MET A 4 50.27 5.45 6.22
C MET A 4 48.75 5.36 6.20
N ASN A 5 48.14 6.00 5.21
CA ASN A 5 46.71 5.94 4.98
C ASN A 5 46.39 4.53 4.46
N THR A 6 45.96 3.63 5.34
CA THR A 6 45.44 2.32 4.97
C THR A 6 44.08 2.50 4.29
N LEU A 7 44.11 2.89 3.01
CA LEU A 7 42.99 2.77 2.10
C LEU A 7 42.67 1.27 1.99
N SER A 8 41.83 0.78 2.89
CA SER A 8 41.25 -0.56 2.83
C SER A 8 40.24 -0.57 1.69
N ASP A 9 40.78 -0.57 0.49
CA ASP A 9 40.05 -0.58 -0.76
C ASP A 9 39.29 -1.91 -0.90
N PRO A 10 38.04 -1.92 -1.41
CA PRO A 10 37.29 -3.15 -1.58
C PRO A 10 38.02 -4.06 -2.60
N VAL A 11 38.72 -5.05 -2.07
CA VAL A 11 39.44 -6.07 -2.85
C VAL A 11 38.46 -6.94 -3.64
N PHE A 12 37.19 -6.98 -3.25
CA PHE A 12 36.14 -7.79 -3.86
C PHE A 12 34.96 -6.94 -4.37
N CYS A 13 34.34 -7.39 -5.44
CA CYS A 13 33.18 -6.78 -6.07
C CYS A 13 31.96 -6.87 -5.17
N GLU A 14 31.34 -5.74 -4.84
CA GLU A 14 30.13 -5.69 -3.99
C GLU A 14 28.92 -6.42 -4.60
N HIS A 15 28.94 -6.70 -5.90
CA HIS A 15 27.84 -7.38 -6.56
C HIS A 15 28.03 -8.89 -6.68
N CYS A 16 29.21 -9.35 -7.09
CA CYS A 16 29.45 -10.76 -7.43
C CYS A 16 30.55 -11.42 -6.59
N GLY A 17 31.15 -10.70 -5.64
CA GLY A 17 32.17 -11.23 -4.73
C GLY A 17 33.52 -11.52 -5.36
N ARG A 18 33.67 -11.40 -6.69
CA ARG A 18 34.95 -11.63 -7.39
C ARG A 18 35.97 -10.53 -7.08
N LYS A 19 37.26 -10.87 -7.10
CA LYS A 19 38.35 -9.92 -6.88
C LYS A 19 38.27 -8.76 -7.89
N ASN A 20 38.35 -7.53 -7.40
CA ASN A 20 38.37 -6.35 -8.26
C ASN A 20 39.71 -6.27 -9.01
N PRO A 21 39.71 -5.84 -10.28
CA PRO A 21 40.95 -5.69 -11.02
C PRO A 21 41.87 -4.66 -10.33
N PRO A 22 43.20 -4.86 -10.36
CA PRO A 22 44.16 -4.05 -9.61
C PRO A 22 44.29 -2.60 -10.10
N ARG A 23 43.52 -2.22 -11.14
CA ARG A 23 43.53 -0.87 -11.70
C ARG A 23 42.57 0.02 -10.92
N LEU A 24 43.06 1.20 -10.53
CA LEU A 24 42.24 2.25 -9.94
C LEU A 24 41.09 2.66 -10.86
N GLY A 25 40.00 3.12 -10.27
CA GLY A 25 38.87 3.70 -10.97
C GLY A 25 39.19 5.08 -11.56
N PRO A 26 38.29 5.64 -12.38
CA PRO A 26 38.50 6.92 -13.07
C PRO A 26 38.73 8.14 -12.17
N GLN A 27 38.46 8.03 -10.86
CA GLN A 27 38.67 9.10 -9.87
C GLN A 27 39.89 8.85 -8.96
N GLY A 28 40.78 7.92 -9.33
CA GLY A 28 41.93 7.53 -8.48
C GLY A 28 41.55 6.72 -7.23
N ARG A 29 40.28 6.33 -7.08
CA ARG A 29 39.77 5.50 -5.98
C ARG A 29 39.72 4.03 -6.40
N ALA A 30 39.81 3.08 -5.46
CA ALA A 30 39.58 1.69 -5.82
C ALA A 30 38.18 1.44 -6.33
N LYS A 31 38.08 0.46 -7.23
CA LYS A 31 36.83 0.05 -7.82
C LYS A 31 36.02 -0.74 -6.80
N ARG A 32 34.74 -0.41 -6.69
CA ARG A 32 33.75 -1.16 -5.89
C ARG A 32 33.17 -2.37 -6.63
N PHE A 33 33.25 -2.35 -7.97
CA PHE A 33 32.73 -3.40 -8.85
C PHE A 33 33.79 -3.84 -9.85
N CYS A 34 33.82 -5.14 -10.16
CA CYS A 34 34.79 -5.70 -11.08
C CYS A 34 34.56 -5.28 -12.54
N SER A 35 33.33 -4.88 -12.89
CA SER A 35 32.95 -4.43 -14.23
C SER A 35 31.74 -3.49 -14.19
N ASP A 36 31.52 -2.75 -15.28
CA ASP A 36 30.34 -1.88 -15.42
C ASP A 36 29.04 -2.68 -15.52
N ALA A 37 29.09 -3.93 -16.00
CA ALA A 37 27.96 -4.85 -15.92
C ALA A 37 27.56 -5.15 -14.45
N CYS A 38 28.53 -5.42 -13.58
CA CYS A 38 28.27 -5.62 -12.15
C CYS A 38 27.77 -4.34 -11.46
N ARG A 39 28.30 -3.18 -11.87
CA ARG A 39 27.80 -1.88 -11.39
C ARG A 39 26.35 -1.64 -11.79
N ALA A 40 26.01 -1.89 -13.06
CA ALA A 40 24.66 -1.73 -13.59
C ALA A 40 23.68 -2.71 -12.94
N ALA A 41 24.08 -3.97 -12.75
CA ALA A 41 23.28 -4.98 -12.08
C ALA A 41 23.02 -4.63 -10.60
N ALA A 42 24.04 -4.19 -9.86
CA ALA A 42 23.86 -3.71 -8.49
C ALA A 42 22.97 -2.47 -8.42
N SER A 43 23.05 -1.57 -9.40
CA SER A 43 22.16 -0.41 -9.50
C SER A 43 20.71 -0.83 -9.73
N ARG A 44 20.47 -1.77 -10.66
CA ARG A 44 19.13 -2.34 -10.91
C ARG A 44 18.57 -3.04 -9.68
N ALA A 45 19.37 -3.87 -8.99
CA ALA A 45 18.95 -4.56 -7.78
C ALA A 45 18.56 -3.58 -6.65
N ARG A 46 19.31 -2.47 -6.50
CA ARG A 46 18.94 -1.41 -5.54
C ARG A 46 17.63 -0.72 -5.91
N ARG A 47 17.41 -0.43 -7.20
CA ARG A 47 16.16 0.17 -7.67
C ARG A 47 14.97 -0.76 -7.46
N GLU A 48 15.12 -2.04 -7.77
CA GLU A 48 14.08 -3.04 -7.56
C GLU A 48 13.75 -3.19 -6.08
N ARG A 49 14.77 -3.29 -5.22
CA ARG A 49 14.55 -3.32 -3.77
C ARG A 49 13.82 -2.07 -3.28
N LYS A 50 14.22 -0.87 -3.72
CA LYS A 50 13.52 0.36 -3.39
C LYS A 50 12.06 0.35 -3.83
N ARG A 51 11.77 -0.18 -5.02
CA ARG A 51 10.41 -0.33 -5.54
C ARG A 51 9.58 -1.29 -4.69
N LEU A 52 10.15 -2.43 -4.30
CA LEU A 52 9.49 -3.39 -3.41
C LEU A 52 9.22 -2.79 -2.03
N ASP A 53 10.19 -2.05 -1.47
CA ASP A 53 10.03 -1.35 -0.20
C ASP A 53 8.94 -0.28 -0.27
N GLU A 54 8.82 0.44 -1.39
CA GLU A 54 7.75 1.43 -1.64
C GLU A 54 6.37 0.77 -1.73
N LEU A 55 6.26 -0.37 -2.42
CA LEU A 55 5.01 -1.14 -2.50
C LEU A 55 4.59 -1.68 -1.14
N GLU A 56 5.53 -2.15 -0.33
CA GLU A 56 5.23 -2.65 1.01
C GLU A 56 4.79 -1.52 1.95
N LYS A 57 5.45 -0.36 1.88
CA LYS A 57 5.00 0.84 2.62
C LYS A 57 3.60 1.28 2.21
N ALA A 58 3.29 1.26 0.90
CA ALA A 58 1.96 1.60 0.42
C ALA A 58 0.90 0.62 0.96
N ARG A 59 1.18 -0.69 0.95
CA ARG A 59 0.30 -1.71 1.52
C ARG A 59 0.04 -1.50 3.02
N LEU A 60 1.10 -1.26 3.79
CA LEU A 60 0.97 -1.01 5.22
C LEU A 60 0.19 0.27 5.51
N GLN A 61 0.37 1.32 4.70
CA GLN A 61 -0.40 2.55 4.82
C GLN A 61 -1.89 2.29 4.54
N SER A 62 -2.23 1.62 3.44
CA SER A 62 -3.62 1.27 3.12
C SER A 62 -4.26 0.40 4.21
N ALA A 63 -3.52 -0.54 4.80
CA ALA A 63 -4.02 -1.35 5.91
C ALA A 63 -4.30 -0.53 7.17
N ARG A 64 -3.45 0.46 7.49
CA ARG A 64 -3.68 1.40 8.59
C ARG A 64 -4.88 2.28 8.33
N ASP A 65 -5.02 2.80 7.11
CA ASP A 65 -6.14 3.64 6.72
C ASP A 65 -7.46 2.85 6.83
N ALA A 66 -7.50 1.60 6.36
CA ALA A 66 -8.64 0.71 6.52
C ALA A 66 -8.98 0.44 7.99
N CYS A 67 -7.98 0.16 8.83
CA CYS A 67 -8.20 -0.01 10.27
C CYS A 67 -8.73 1.27 10.94
N GLY A 68 -8.25 2.44 10.51
CA GLY A 68 -8.75 3.73 10.96
C GLY A 68 -10.21 3.96 10.56
N GLN A 69 -10.56 3.63 9.33
CA GLN A 69 -11.95 3.69 8.84
C GLN A 69 -12.87 2.74 9.62
N ASP A 70 -12.42 1.53 9.92
CA ASP A 70 -13.16 0.57 10.75
C ASP A 70 -13.40 1.10 12.17
N ALA A 71 -12.40 1.74 12.78
CA ALA A 71 -12.54 2.36 14.10
C ALA A 71 -13.56 3.51 14.08
N ILE A 72 -13.52 4.37 13.06
CA ILE A 72 -14.48 5.46 12.85
C ILE A 72 -15.90 4.89 12.67
N ALA A 73 -16.06 3.85 11.85
CA ALA A 73 -17.35 3.21 11.62
C ALA A 73 -17.94 2.58 12.90
N ARG A 74 -17.09 1.95 13.73
CA ARG A 74 -17.51 1.39 15.03
C ARG A 74 -17.97 2.47 16.01
N GLU A 75 -17.26 3.59 16.08
CA GLU A 75 -17.64 4.69 16.96
C GLU A 75 -18.95 5.35 16.49
N ALA A 76 -19.10 5.59 15.19
CA ALA A 76 -20.35 6.08 14.61
C ALA A 76 -21.54 5.13 14.90
N ALA A 77 -21.32 3.81 14.78
CA ALA A 77 -22.34 2.82 15.11
C ALA A 77 -22.71 2.79 16.60
N LYS A 78 -21.78 3.14 17.49
CA LYS A 78 -22.07 3.30 18.92
C LYS A 78 -22.96 4.52 19.15
N ILE A 79 -22.59 5.68 18.62
CA ILE A 79 -23.37 6.93 18.73
C ILE A 79 -24.80 6.74 18.21
N LEU A 80 -24.97 6.08 17.05
CA LEU A 80 -26.28 5.78 16.49
C LEU A 80 -27.15 4.93 17.42
N ARG A 81 -26.55 3.92 18.08
CA ARG A 81 -27.26 3.07 19.05
C ARG A 81 -27.65 3.83 20.30
N ASP A 82 -26.78 4.70 20.80
CA ASP A 82 -27.05 5.53 21.98
C ASP A 82 -28.21 6.51 21.72
N ILE A 83 -28.19 7.18 20.56
CA ILE A 83 -29.30 8.05 20.12
C ILE A 83 -30.59 7.23 20.00
N THR A 84 -30.53 6.07 19.34
CA THR A 84 -31.70 5.20 19.18
C THR A 84 -32.27 4.75 20.53
N ALA A 85 -31.42 4.40 21.50
CA ALA A 85 -31.85 4.03 22.83
C ALA A 85 -32.55 5.19 23.56
N ALA A 86 -32.02 6.42 23.43
CA ALA A 86 -32.65 7.62 23.98
C ALA A 86 -34.01 7.95 23.33
N LEU A 87 -34.16 7.71 22.01
CA LEU A 87 -35.45 7.83 21.32
C LEU A 87 -36.47 6.84 21.91
N LEU A 88 -36.05 5.59 22.15
CA LEU A 88 -36.91 4.50 22.60
C LEU A 88 -37.34 4.63 24.07
N SER A 89 -36.54 5.29 24.91
CA SER A 89 -36.87 5.52 26.32
C SER A 89 -37.94 6.59 26.55
N ASN A 90 -38.54 7.15 25.49
CA ASN A 90 -39.52 8.25 25.54
C ASN A 90 -39.00 9.50 26.27
N ASP A 91 -37.69 9.58 26.45
CA ASP A 91 -37.00 10.70 27.07
C ASP A 91 -36.90 11.77 25.98
N ARG A 92 -37.98 12.57 25.86
CA ARG A 92 -38.30 13.46 24.73
C ARG A 92 -37.05 13.83 23.93
N PRO A 93 -36.78 13.12 22.83
CA PRO A 93 -35.66 13.50 22.02
C PRO A 93 -36.10 14.80 21.37
N MET A 94 -35.39 15.89 21.65
CA MET A 94 -35.45 17.02 20.76
C MET A 94 -35.05 16.46 19.40
N VAL A 95 -36.02 16.32 18.49
CA VAL A 95 -35.78 16.07 17.07
C VAL A 95 -35.11 17.32 16.56
N THR A 96 -33.81 17.43 16.86
CA THR A 96 -32.97 18.53 16.45
C THR A 96 -32.64 18.32 14.98
N HIS A 97 -32.31 19.41 14.27
CA HIS A 97 -31.82 19.34 12.90
C HIS A 97 -30.67 18.32 12.73
N ALA A 98 -29.82 18.19 13.76
CA ALA A 98 -28.72 17.22 13.77
C ALA A 98 -29.18 15.75 13.68
N VAL A 99 -30.35 15.40 14.23
CA VAL A 99 -30.92 14.04 14.08
C VAL A 99 -31.43 13.83 12.65
N GLY A 100 -31.98 14.88 12.02
CA GLY A 100 -32.37 14.84 10.60
C GLY A 100 -31.17 14.66 9.66
N ASP A 101 -30.08 15.39 9.92
CA ASP A 101 -28.83 15.25 9.17
C ASP A 101 -28.26 13.83 9.29
N LEU A 102 -28.32 13.25 10.49
CA LEU A 102 -27.86 11.88 10.77
C LEU A 102 -28.67 10.82 10.00
N ILE A 103 -30.00 10.97 9.94
CA ILE A 103 -30.87 10.08 9.15
C ILE A 103 -30.52 10.18 7.67
N THR A 104 -30.31 11.40 7.17
CA THR A 104 -29.98 11.66 5.76
C THR A 104 -28.65 11.01 5.40
N ALA A 105 -27.60 11.23 6.21
CA ALA A 105 -26.30 10.60 6.03
C ALA A 105 -26.37 9.07 6.07
N GLY A 106 -27.20 8.49 6.96
CA GLY A 106 -27.43 7.05 7.02
C GLY A 106 -28.10 6.49 5.76
N GLN A 107 -29.04 7.23 5.16
CA GLN A 107 -29.67 6.85 3.90
C GLN A 107 -28.69 6.92 2.72
N GLU A 108 -27.88 7.97 2.65
CA GLU A 108 -26.82 8.12 1.62
C GLU A 108 -25.79 6.98 1.71
N LEU A 109 -25.38 6.61 2.92
CA LEU A 109 -24.47 5.49 3.14
C LEU A 109 -25.08 4.17 2.64
N ASN A 110 -26.35 3.90 2.96
CA ASN A 110 -27.05 2.71 2.50
C ASN A 110 -27.16 2.65 0.97
N GLN A 111 -27.48 3.78 0.32
CA GLN A 111 -27.55 3.86 -1.14
C GLN A 111 -26.20 3.56 -1.78
N THR A 112 -25.13 4.16 -1.25
CA THR A 112 -23.76 3.95 -1.75
C THR A 112 -23.31 2.50 -1.58
N MET A 113 -23.54 1.90 -0.41
CA MET A 113 -23.20 0.49 -0.15
C MET A 113 -23.99 -0.47 -1.04
N ASN A 114 -25.25 -0.18 -1.32
CA ASN A 114 -26.06 -0.97 -2.24
C ASN A 114 -25.54 -0.86 -3.68
N ALA A 115 -25.10 0.31 -4.12
CA ALA A 115 -24.49 0.50 -5.43
C ALA A 115 -23.17 -0.29 -5.57
N VAL A 116 -22.30 -0.25 -4.56
CA VAL A 116 -21.06 -1.04 -4.53
C VAL A 116 -21.36 -2.53 -4.63
N LYS A 117 -22.26 -3.04 -3.78
CA LYS A 117 -22.68 -4.46 -3.82
C LYS A 117 -23.26 -4.86 -5.17
N ALA A 118 -24.05 -3.99 -5.81
CA ALA A 118 -24.59 -4.25 -7.14
C ALA A 118 -23.50 -4.36 -8.22
N THR A 119 -22.42 -3.55 -8.11
CA THR A 119 -21.28 -3.65 -9.03
C THR A 119 -20.46 -4.92 -8.82
N GLU A 120 -20.20 -5.33 -7.58
CA GLU A 120 -19.45 -6.55 -7.25
C GLU A 120 -20.20 -7.84 -7.61
N SER A 121 -21.53 -7.84 -7.48
CA SER A 121 -22.40 -8.97 -7.84
C SER A 121 -22.69 -9.07 -9.34
N SER A 122 -22.32 -8.07 -10.14
CA SER A 122 -22.44 -8.14 -11.59
C SER A 122 -21.33 -9.00 -12.18
N THR A 123 -21.44 -10.32 -12.08
CA THR A 123 -20.64 -11.23 -12.92
C THR A 123 -20.88 -10.86 -14.39
N PRO A 124 -19.84 -10.52 -15.16
CA PRO A 124 -20.00 -10.19 -16.57
C PRO A 124 -20.69 -11.35 -17.29
N ARG A 125 -21.81 -11.07 -17.96
CA ARG A 125 -22.51 -12.07 -18.77
C ARG A 125 -21.50 -12.66 -19.77
N PRO A 126 -21.31 -13.99 -19.82
CA PRO A 126 -20.30 -14.58 -20.68
C PRO A 126 -20.59 -14.21 -22.13
N ASN A 127 -19.56 -13.71 -22.82
CA ASN A 127 -19.71 -13.26 -24.20
C ASN A 127 -20.06 -14.44 -25.12
N ARG A 128 -20.49 -14.15 -26.34
CA ARG A 128 -20.97 -15.17 -27.30
C ARG A 128 -19.93 -16.28 -27.55
N ALA A 129 -18.64 -15.99 -27.46
CA ALA A 129 -17.56 -16.96 -27.64
C ALA A 129 -17.42 -17.89 -26.43
N GLN A 130 -17.53 -17.37 -25.20
CA GLN A 130 -17.52 -18.17 -23.97
C GLN A 130 -18.72 -19.13 -23.90
N ARG A 131 -19.91 -18.68 -24.32
CA ARG A 131 -21.11 -19.53 -24.40
C ARG A 131 -20.99 -20.67 -25.41
N ARG A 132 -20.22 -20.51 -26.49
CA ARG A 132 -19.98 -21.55 -27.49
C ARG A 132 -18.99 -22.61 -27.02
N ARG A 133 -17.99 -22.23 -26.20
CA ARG A 133 -17.01 -23.17 -25.64
C ARG A 133 -17.62 -24.10 -24.58
N ALA A 134 -18.57 -23.62 -23.78
CA ALA A 134 -19.22 -24.41 -22.74
C ALA A 134 -20.27 -25.44 -23.25
N LYS A 135 -20.54 -25.46 -24.56
CA LYS A 135 -21.49 -26.39 -25.21
C LYS A 135 -20.80 -27.56 -25.95
N ARG A 136 -19.48 -27.62 -25.92
CA ARG A 136 -18.68 -28.76 -26.40
C ARG A 136 -18.24 -29.57 -25.19
#